data_AF-A0A3D3Z0H0-F1
#
_entry.id   AF-A0A3D3Z0H0-F1
#
_cell.length_a   1.000
_cell.length_b   1.000
_cell.length_c   1.000
_cell.angle_alpha   90.00
_cell.angle_beta   90.00
_cell.angle_gamma   90.00
#
_symmetry.space_group_name_H-M   'P 1'
#
loop_
_entity.id
_entity.type
_entity.pdbx_description
1 polymer ?
#
loop_
_entity_poly.entity_id
_entity_poly.type
_entity_poly.pdbx_seq_one_letter_code
_entity_poly.pdbx_strand_id
1 'polypeptide(L)'
;MIFQPDPVQQAVLDHVRGPLLVNGGPGTGKTAVLRERFARLIERGAEPERVALVVRTSRARTETRDVLLARLAERSLPGLQVLTFHALAHRVLGQRWDALGYPEAPVVLSSADQAGRVRDLLDGEDDPAAWPVYSAMLPLRGFADQLRQFVLRAQEALLTPEEVSARAKARGLAG
;
A
#
# COMPACT_ATOMS: atom_id res chain seq x y z
N MET A 1 -14.66 -18.29 -21.30
CA MET A 1 -15.83 -18.75 -20.51
C MET A 1 -16.63 -17.51 -20.12
N ILE A 2 -17.93 -17.49 -20.36
CA ILE A 2 -18.79 -16.33 -20.07
C ILE A 2 -19.13 -16.36 -18.57
N PHE A 3 -18.97 -15.24 -17.87
CA PHE A 3 -19.34 -15.12 -16.47
C PHE A 3 -20.87 -15.08 -16.33
N GLN A 4 -21.44 -16.00 -15.55
CA GLN A 4 -22.89 -16.09 -15.33
C GLN A 4 -23.24 -15.67 -13.89
N PRO A 5 -23.75 -14.44 -13.67
CA PRO A 5 -24.08 -13.95 -12.35
C PRO A 5 -25.36 -14.60 -11.79
N ASP A 6 -25.38 -14.87 -10.49
CA ASP A 6 -26.63 -15.03 -9.74
C ASP A 6 -27.34 -13.65 -9.54
N PRO A 7 -28.59 -13.60 -9.03
CA PRO A 7 -29.31 -12.34 -8.85
C PRO A 7 -28.60 -11.31 -7.96
N VAL A 8 -27.87 -11.76 -6.92
CA VAL A 8 -27.13 -10.88 -6.00
C VAL A 8 -25.90 -10.32 -6.71
N GLN A 9 -25.16 -11.16 -7.44
CA GLN A 9 -24.04 -10.75 -8.26
C GLN A 9 -24.47 -9.79 -9.36
N GLN A 10 -25.62 -10.04 -10.00
CA GLN A 10 -26.18 -9.15 -11.00
C GLN A 10 -26.50 -7.77 -10.42
N ALA A 11 -27.07 -7.70 -9.21
CA ALA A 11 -27.29 -6.42 -8.51
C ALA A 11 -25.98 -5.64 -8.28
N VAL A 12 -24.87 -6.33 -7.97
CA VAL A 12 -23.55 -5.69 -7.86
C VAL A 12 -23.04 -5.13 -9.19
N LEU A 13 -23.30 -5.83 -10.31
CA LEU A 13 -22.91 -5.42 -11.65
C LEU A 13 -23.77 -4.26 -12.20
N ASP A 14 -25.02 -4.17 -11.77
CA ASP A 14 -25.95 -3.12 -12.15
C ASP A 14 -25.79 -1.85 -11.31
N HIS A 15 -25.03 -1.91 -10.21
CA HIS A 15 -24.69 -0.74 -9.40
C HIS A 15 -23.72 0.22 -10.11
N VAL A 16 -24.23 1.38 -10.53
CA VAL A 16 -23.47 2.38 -11.32
C VAL A 16 -22.91 3.53 -10.48
N ARG A 17 -23.65 4.04 -9.49
CA ARG A 17 -23.31 5.29 -8.78
C ARG A 17 -23.34 5.14 -7.26
N GLY A 18 -22.46 5.86 -6.59
CA GLY A 18 -22.34 5.86 -5.14
C GLY A 18 -21.57 4.66 -4.58
N PRO A 19 -21.25 4.66 -3.28
CA PRO A 19 -20.55 3.56 -2.63
C PRO A 19 -21.44 2.32 -2.54
N LEU A 20 -20.83 1.13 -2.69
CA LEU A 20 -21.48 -0.17 -2.48
C LEU A 20 -20.57 -1.06 -1.65
N LEU A 21 -21.11 -1.63 -0.57
CA LEU A 21 -20.46 -2.66 0.21
C LEU A 21 -21.00 -4.03 -0.21
N VAL A 22 -20.10 -4.91 -0.65
CA VAL A 22 -20.45 -6.28 -1.06
C VAL A 22 -19.87 -7.26 -0.05
N ASN A 23 -20.74 -7.85 0.77
CA ASN A 23 -20.36 -8.85 1.76
C ASN A 23 -20.69 -10.25 1.25
N GLY A 24 -19.81 -11.22 1.50
CA GLY A 24 -20.07 -12.62 1.17
C GLY A 24 -19.02 -13.55 1.78
N GLY A 25 -19.40 -14.79 2.06
CA GLY A 25 -18.49 -15.82 2.59
C GLY A 25 -17.36 -16.21 1.62
N PRO A 26 -16.36 -16.98 2.05
CA PRO A 26 -15.35 -17.56 1.15
C PRO A 26 -16.01 -18.30 -0.03
N GLY A 27 -15.40 -18.23 -1.22
CA GLY A 27 -15.89 -18.95 -2.40
C GLY A 27 -17.10 -18.35 -3.12
N THR A 28 -17.74 -17.29 -2.62
CA THR A 28 -18.95 -16.68 -3.24
C THR A 28 -18.70 -15.88 -4.53
N GLY A 29 -17.54 -16.05 -5.18
CA GLY A 29 -17.25 -15.39 -6.46
C GLY A 29 -16.93 -13.89 -6.39
N LYS A 30 -16.73 -13.28 -5.21
CA LYS A 30 -16.42 -11.84 -5.06
C LYS A 30 -15.37 -11.31 -6.04
N THR A 31 -14.26 -12.04 -6.19
CA THR A 31 -13.19 -11.66 -7.12
C THR A 31 -13.67 -11.68 -8.57
N ALA A 32 -14.41 -12.70 -8.98
CA ALA A 32 -14.95 -12.81 -10.32
C ALA A 32 -15.97 -11.70 -10.61
N VAL A 33 -16.86 -11.40 -9.65
CA VAL A 33 -17.82 -10.30 -9.73
C VAL A 33 -17.12 -8.95 -9.89
N LEU A 34 -16.06 -8.68 -9.12
CA LEU A 34 -15.32 -7.41 -9.23
C LEU A 34 -14.59 -7.27 -10.57
N ARG A 35 -14.05 -8.37 -11.12
CA ARG A 35 -13.44 -8.38 -12.47
C ARG A 35 -14.48 -8.13 -13.55
N GLU A 36 -15.62 -8.81 -13.48
CA GLU A 36 -16.71 -8.59 -14.43
C GLU A 36 -17.26 -7.16 -14.31
N ARG A 37 -17.37 -6.63 -13.09
CA ARG A 37 -17.76 -5.23 -12.87
C ARG A 37 -16.79 -4.26 -13.53
N PHE A 38 -15.48 -4.50 -13.39
CA PHE A 38 -14.46 -3.71 -14.08
C PHE A 38 -14.67 -3.74 -15.59
N ALA A 39 -14.81 -4.95 -16.17
CA ALA A 39 -15.03 -5.12 -17.60
C ALA A 39 -16.29 -4.38 -18.10
N ARG A 40 -17.41 -4.51 -17.39
CA ARG A 40 -18.67 -3.81 -17.72
C ARG A 40 -18.54 -2.29 -17.65
N LEU A 41 -17.75 -1.74 -16.73
CA LEU A 41 -17.50 -0.29 -16.68
C LEU A 41 -16.76 0.18 -17.94
N ILE A 42 -15.74 -0.57 -18.39
CA ILE A 42 -15.02 -0.25 -19.64
C ILE A 42 -15.94 -0.38 -20.85
N GLU A 43 -16.72 -1.45 -20.94
CA GLU A 43 -17.69 -1.67 -22.03
C GLU A 43 -18.77 -0.57 -22.10
N ARG A 44 -19.13 0.03 -20.95
CA ARG A 44 -20.04 1.18 -20.86
C ARG A 44 -19.35 2.52 -21.19
N GLY A 45 -18.10 2.50 -21.61
CA GLY A 45 -17.36 3.69 -22.08
C GLY A 45 -16.47 4.35 -21.03
N ALA A 46 -16.25 3.73 -19.86
CA ALA A 46 -15.27 4.27 -18.92
C ALA A 46 -13.85 4.13 -19.47
N GLU A 47 -13.05 5.19 -19.35
CA GLU A 47 -11.62 5.15 -19.68
C GLU A 47 -10.89 4.19 -18.73
N PRO A 48 -10.07 3.24 -19.24
CA PRO A 48 -9.35 2.27 -18.40
C PRO A 48 -8.46 2.89 -17.32
N GLU A 49 -7.94 4.09 -17.56
CA GLU A 49 -7.11 4.83 -16.60
C GLU A 49 -7.90 5.43 -15.43
N ARG A 50 -9.23 5.55 -15.58
CA ARG A 50 -10.16 6.09 -14.58
C ARG A 50 -10.82 5.01 -13.72
N VAL A 51 -10.62 3.73 -14.04
CA VAL A 51 -11.17 2.61 -13.28
C VAL A 51 -10.02 1.84 -12.65
N ALA A 52 -10.00 1.74 -11.32
CA ALA A 52 -8.97 0.99 -10.60
C ALA A 52 -9.57 -0.23 -9.87
N LEU A 53 -8.88 -1.37 -9.97
CA LEU A 53 -9.15 -2.57 -9.19
C LEU A 53 -7.99 -2.84 -8.25
N VAL A 54 -8.25 -2.70 -6.95
CA VAL A 54 -7.24 -2.87 -5.89
C VAL A 54 -7.34 -4.26 -5.28
N VAL A 55 -6.22 -4.97 -5.22
CA VAL A 55 -6.12 -6.33 -4.68
C VAL A 55 -5.06 -6.42 -3.58
N ARG A 56 -5.10 -7.48 -2.78
CA ARG A 56 -4.21 -7.62 -1.62
C ARG A 56 -2.77 -8.02 -1.97
N THR A 57 -2.56 -8.82 -3.00
CA THR A 57 -1.25 -9.42 -3.28
C THR A 57 -0.80 -9.18 -4.72
N SER A 58 0.52 -9.16 -4.93
CA SER A 58 1.11 -9.06 -6.27
C SER A 58 0.70 -10.22 -7.18
N ARG A 59 0.54 -11.42 -6.61
CA ARG A 59 0.01 -12.58 -7.33
C ARG A 59 -1.42 -12.35 -7.81
N ALA A 60 -2.31 -11.93 -6.91
CA ALA A 60 -3.70 -11.62 -7.28
C ALA A 60 -3.79 -10.49 -8.31
N ARG A 61 -2.84 -9.55 -8.29
CA ARG A 61 -2.73 -8.47 -9.27
C ARG A 61 -2.44 -9.02 -10.66
N THR A 62 -1.41 -9.85 -10.79
CA THR A 62 -1.04 -10.50 -12.06
C THR A 62 -2.19 -11.36 -12.58
N GLU A 63 -2.72 -12.27 -11.76
CA GLU A 63 -3.85 -13.15 -12.14
C GLU A 63 -5.08 -12.34 -12.60
N THR A 64 -5.39 -11.24 -11.89
CA THR A 64 -6.53 -10.39 -12.24
C THR A 64 -6.29 -9.62 -13.53
N ARG A 65 -5.07 -9.15 -13.75
CA ARG A 65 -4.68 -8.48 -14.99
C ARG A 65 -4.82 -9.41 -16.19
N ASP A 66 -4.31 -10.64 -16.09
CA ASP A 66 -4.36 -11.62 -17.17
C ASP A 66 -5.81 -11.96 -17.54
N VAL A 67 -6.67 -12.17 -16.53
CA VAL A 67 -8.10 -12.42 -16.75
C VAL A 67 -8.79 -11.24 -17.43
N LEU A 68 -8.48 -10.00 -17.02
CA LEU A 68 -9.08 -8.81 -17.63
C LEU A 68 -8.59 -8.57 -19.06
N LEU A 69 -7.31 -8.77 -19.33
CA LEU A 69 -6.73 -8.67 -20.68
C LEU A 69 -7.39 -9.68 -21.63
N ALA A 70 -7.62 -10.91 -21.18
CA ALA A 70 -8.33 -11.92 -21.96
C ALA A 70 -9.83 -11.57 -22.14
N ARG A 71 -10.50 -11.10 -21.08
CA ARG A 71 -11.94 -10.78 -21.08
C ARG A 71 -12.28 -9.56 -21.96
N LEU A 72 -11.32 -8.67 -22.18
CA LEU A 72 -11.44 -7.42 -22.91
C LEU A 72 -10.47 -7.37 -24.10
N ALA A 73 -10.16 -8.52 -24.71
CA ALA A 73 -9.15 -8.64 -25.77
C ALA A 73 -9.41 -7.74 -27.00
N GLU A 74 -10.69 -7.39 -27.25
CA GLU A 74 -11.11 -6.51 -28.35
C GLU A 74 -11.09 -5.02 -27.97
N ARG A 75 -10.65 -4.67 -26.76
CA ARG A 75 -10.60 -3.30 -26.25
C ARG A 75 -9.17 -2.84 -26.06
N SER A 76 -8.93 -1.56 -26.33
CA SER A 76 -7.69 -0.90 -25.92
C SER A 76 -7.73 -0.64 -24.42
N LEU A 77 -6.70 -1.08 -23.70
CA LEU A 77 -6.60 -0.95 -22.24
C LEU A 77 -5.34 -0.16 -21.81
N PRO A 78 -5.14 1.07 -22.32
CA PRO A 78 -4.01 1.89 -21.93
C PRO A 78 -4.07 2.13 -20.43
N GLY A 79 -2.93 1.98 -19.77
CA GLY A 79 -2.84 2.21 -18.34
C GLY A 79 -3.79 1.37 -17.48
N LEU A 80 -4.14 0.14 -17.87
CA LEU A 80 -4.98 -0.78 -17.06
C LEU A 80 -4.56 -0.79 -15.57
N GLN A 81 -5.44 -0.26 -14.70
CA GLN A 81 -5.18 -0.06 -13.28
C GLN A 81 -5.62 -1.27 -12.43
N VAL A 82 -4.83 -2.34 -12.45
CA VAL A 82 -4.93 -3.43 -11.45
C VAL A 82 -3.74 -3.29 -10.51
N LEU A 83 -4.00 -2.90 -9.25
CA LEU A 83 -2.98 -2.42 -8.31
C LEU A 83 -3.05 -3.18 -6.99
N THR A 84 -1.93 -3.25 -6.27
CA THR A 84 -1.96 -3.50 -4.83
C THR A 84 -2.21 -2.20 -4.06
N PHE A 85 -2.52 -2.29 -2.76
CA PHE A 85 -2.62 -1.09 -1.91
C PHE A 85 -1.34 -0.25 -1.94
N HIS A 86 -0.17 -0.89 -1.88
CA HIS A 86 1.11 -0.17 -1.94
C HIS A 86 1.35 0.47 -3.31
N ALA A 87 1.00 -0.22 -4.41
CA ALA A 87 1.13 0.35 -5.74
C ALA A 87 0.18 1.56 -5.94
N LEU A 88 -1.03 1.50 -5.37
CA LEU A 88 -1.95 2.63 -5.36
C LEU A 88 -1.38 3.80 -4.56
N ALA A 89 -0.90 3.56 -3.33
CA ALA A 89 -0.30 4.59 -2.50
C ALA A 89 0.89 5.27 -3.19
N HIS A 90 1.81 4.46 -3.75
CA HIS A 90 2.96 4.97 -4.50
C HIS A 90 2.54 5.81 -5.71
N ARG A 91 1.52 5.38 -6.47
CA ARG A 91 0.98 6.15 -7.60
C ARG A 91 0.43 7.50 -7.15
N VAL A 92 -0.37 7.51 -6.07
CA VAL A 92 -0.95 8.75 -5.53
C VAL A 92 0.14 9.71 -5.07
N LEU A 93 1.09 9.21 -4.27
CA LEU A 93 2.20 10.03 -3.77
C LEU A 93 3.10 10.53 -4.90
N GLY A 94 3.45 9.68 -5.87
CA GLY A 94 4.25 10.05 -7.03
C GLY A 94 3.57 11.08 -7.95
N GLN A 95 2.25 11.24 -7.88
CA GLN A 95 1.51 12.28 -8.59
C GLN A 95 1.33 13.57 -7.79
N ARG A 96 1.56 13.54 -6.47
CA ARG A 96 1.20 14.61 -5.53
C ARG A 96 2.37 15.07 -4.64
N TRP A 97 3.57 14.56 -4.84
CA TRP A 97 4.74 14.82 -3.98
C TRP A 97 5.01 16.33 -3.82
N ASP A 98 4.92 17.10 -4.90
CA ASP A 98 5.11 18.56 -4.89
C ASP A 98 4.05 19.28 -4.04
N ALA A 99 2.78 18.90 -4.19
CA ALA A 99 1.69 19.43 -3.37
C ALA A 99 1.78 19.04 -1.88
N LEU A 100 2.57 18.02 -1.56
CA LEU A 100 2.89 17.59 -0.19
C LEU A 100 4.16 18.27 0.35
N GLY A 101 4.82 19.13 -0.43
CA GLY A 101 6.03 19.86 -0.05
C GLY A 101 7.32 19.03 -0.12
N TYR A 102 7.30 17.88 -0.81
CA TYR A 102 8.52 17.12 -1.07
C TYR A 102 9.29 17.75 -2.24
N PRO A 103 10.63 17.70 -2.25
CA PRO A 103 11.44 18.22 -3.37
C PRO A 103 11.47 17.29 -4.58
N GLU A 104 11.15 16.01 -4.38
CA GLU A 104 11.14 14.98 -5.42
C GLU A 104 10.10 13.90 -5.11
N ALA A 105 9.82 13.06 -6.12
CA ALA A 105 8.94 11.92 -5.96
C ALA A 105 9.53 10.88 -4.99
N PRO A 106 8.71 10.18 -4.19
CA PRO A 106 9.20 9.21 -3.23
C PRO A 106 9.87 8.02 -3.91
N VAL A 107 11.01 7.59 -3.36
CA VAL A 107 11.70 6.37 -3.76
C VAL A 107 11.42 5.27 -2.73
N VAL A 108 11.02 4.09 -3.20
CA VAL A 108 10.82 2.93 -2.32
C VAL A 108 12.17 2.33 -1.97
N LEU A 109 12.55 2.42 -0.70
CA LEU A 109 13.75 1.80 -0.18
C LEU A 109 13.56 0.29 0.02
N SER A 110 14.54 -0.51 -0.40
CA SER A 110 14.56 -1.93 -0.05
C SER A 110 14.81 -2.12 1.44
N SER A 111 14.53 -3.30 1.99
CA SER A 111 14.84 -3.60 3.40
C SER A 111 16.33 -3.42 3.72
N ALA A 112 17.22 -3.70 2.75
CA ALA A 112 18.65 -3.51 2.91
C ALA A 112 19.03 -2.02 2.93
N ASP A 113 18.43 -1.21 2.05
CA ASP A 113 18.65 0.25 2.01
C ASP A 113 18.12 0.92 3.27
N GLN A 114 16.95 0.50 3.76
CA GLN A 114 16.42 0.98 5.04
C GLN A 114 17.38 0.68 6.20
N ALA A 115 17.91 -0.55 6.26
CA ALA A 115 18.87 -0.93 7.29
C ALA A 115 20.20 -0.19 7.14
N GLY A 116 20.65 0.07 5.91
CA GLY A 116 21.80 0.93 5.64
C GLY A 116 21.56 2.35 6.15
N ARG A 117 20.43 2.95 5.77
CA ARG A 117 20.08 4.31 6.15
C ARG A 117 20.03 4.50 7.67
N VAL A 118 19.47 3.54 8.40
CA VAL A 118 19.47 3.60 9.87
C VAL A 118 20.89 3.52 10.42
N ARG A 119 21.75 2.63 9.90
CA ARG A 119 23.16 2.58 10.33
C ARG A 119 23.89 3.89 10.08
N ASP A 120 23.76 4.46 8.87
CA ASP A 120 24.41 5.71 8.53
C ASP A 120 23.99 6.86 9.47
N LEU A 121 22.73 6.85 9.92
CA LEU A 121 22.22 7.82 10.90
C LEU A 121 22.78 7.59 12.31
N LEU A 122 22.97 6.34 12.74
CA LEU A 122 23.56 6.02 14.05
C LEU A 122 25.06 6.25 14.08
N ASP A 123 25.77 5.95 12.98
CA ASP A 123 27.22 6.14 12.86
C ASP A 123 27.59 7.64 12.83
N GLY A 124 26.66 8.51 12.42
CA GLY A 124 26.82 9.97 12.45
C GLY A 124 26.35 10.64 13.76
N GLU A 125 25.97 9.86 14.77
CA GLU A 125 25.58 10.38 16.08
C GLU A 125 26.80 10.61 16.96
N ASP A 126 27.19 11.88 17.10
CA ASP A 126 28.38 12.28 17.86
C ASP A 126 28.05 12.79 19.27
N ASP A 127 26.77 12.78 19.71
CA ASP A 127 26.36 13.20 21.06
C ASP A 127 26.07 11.99 21.98
N PRO A 128 27.02 11.63 22.87
CA PRO A 128 26.79 10.57 23.85
C PRO A 128 25.60 10.83 24.79
N ALA A 129 25.20 12.09 24.99
CA ALA A 129 24.08 12.46 25.85
C ALA A 129 22.72 12.18 25.20
N ALA A 130 22.67 12.02 23.87
CA ALA A 130 21.46 11.60 23.16
C ALA A 130 21.14 10.11 23.36
N TRP A 131 22.15 9.29 23.72
CA TRP A 131 22.02 7.85 23.92
C TRP A 131 22.64 7.38 25.25
N PRO A 132 22.17 7.88 26.40
CA PRO A 132 22.82 7.66 27.70
C PRO A 132 22.85 6.18 28.11
N VAL A 133 21.85 5.39 27.68
CA VAL A 133 21.75 3.96 27.99
C VAL A 133 22.33 3.07 26.88
N TYR A 134 22.25 3.50 25.62
CA TYR A 134 22.52 2.64 24.45
C TYR A 134 23.72 3.07 23.60
N SER A 135 24.53 4.03 24.05
CA SER A 135 25.71 4.54 23.31
C SER A 135 26.65 3.42 22.83
N ALA A 136 26.93 2.43 23.67
CA ALA A 136 27.78 1.27 23.31
C ALA A 136 27.14 0.34 22.25
N MET A 137 25.83 0.44 22.03
CA MET A 137 25.09 -0.38 21.07
C MET A 137 24.96 0.28 19.70
N LEU A 138 25.24 1.58 19.56
CA LEU A 138 25.11 2.31 18.29
C LEU A 138 25.85 1.63 17.12
N PRO A 139 27.10 1.15 17.27
CA PRO A 139 27.81 0.50 16.17
C PRO A 139 27.28 -0.90 15.82
N LEU A 140 26.39 -1.47 16.64
CA LEU A 140 25.93 -2.84 16.48
C LEU A 140 24.85 -2.91 15.39
N ARG A 141 25.13 -3.70 14.34
CA ARG A 141 24.17 -3.97 13.26
C ARG A 141 22.81 -4.47 13.76
N GLY A 142 22.81 -5.27 14.83
CA GLY A 142 21.59 -5.80 15.43
C GLY A 142 20.73 -4.72 16.09
N PHE A 143 21.36 -3.71 16.71
CA PHE A 143 20.65 -2.58 17.31
C PHE A 143 20.00 -1.70 16.23
N ALA A 144 20.74 -1.42 15.15
CA ALA A 144 20.20 -0.70 13.98
C ALA A 144 18.98 -1.41 13.37
N ASP A 145 19.00 -2.74 13.28
CA ASP A 145 17.83 -3.49 12.78
C ASP A 145 16.64 -3.42 13.74
N GLN A 146 16.87 -3.49 15.05
CA GLN A 146 15.80 -3.32 16.05
C GLN A 146 15.15 -1.94 15.97
N LEU A 147 15.95 -0.88 15.84
CA LEU A 147 15.44 0.48 15.65
C LEU A 147 14.64 0.62 14.35
N ARG A 148 15.15 0.07 13.24
CA ARG A 148 14.41 0.02 11.97
C ARG A 148 13.05 -0.67 12.13
N GLN A 149 13.00 -1.83 12.79
CA GLN A 149 11.76 -2.55 13.04
C GLN A 149 10.79 -1.75 13.92
N PHE A 150 11.30 -1.06 14.95
CA PHE A 150 10.51 -0.19 15.81
C PHE A 150 9.87 0.96 15.02
N VAL A 151 10.64 1.66 14.18
CA VAL A 151 10.14 2.77 13.35
C VAL A 151 9.05 2.29 12.41
N LEU A 152 9.24 1.14 11.74
CA LEU A 152 8.22 0.57 10.86
C LEU A 152 6.91 0.26 11.61
N ARG A 153 7.01 -0.25 12.85
CA ARG A 153 5.83 -0.54 13.68
C ARG A 153 5.13 0.72 14.17
N ALA A 154 5.87 1.77 14.49
CA ALA A 154 5.30 3.07 14.81
C ALA A 154 4.53 3.66 13.61
N GLN A 155 5.10 3.54 12.40
CA GLN A 155 4.44 3.97 11.17
C GLN A 155 3.19 3.15 10.84
N GLU A 156 3.21 1.83 11.03
CA GLU A 156 2.03 0.96 10.89
C GLU A 156 0.91 1.35 11.86
N ALA A 157 1.27 1.84 13.05
CA ALA A 157 0.34 2.37 14.04
C ALA A 157 -0.01 3.86 13.84
N LEU A 158 0.46 4.48 12.75
CA LEU A 158 0.27 5.89 12.41
C LEU A 158 0.72 6.85 13.53
N LEU A 159 1.81 6.52 14.21
CA LEU A 159 2.37 7.35 15.27
C LEU A 159 3.43 8.29 14.73
N THR A 160 3.27 9.57 15.08
CA THR A 160 4.30 10.60 14.90
C THR A 160 5.44 10.43 15.90
N PRO A 161 6.65 10.94 15.62
CA PRO A 161 7.76 10.97 16.58
C PRO A 161 7.39 11.60 17.93
N GLU A 162 6.55 12.64 17.91
CA GLU A 162 6.07 13.36 19.09
C GLU A 162 5.17 12.46 19.95
N GLU A 163 4.25 11.71 19.32
CA GLU A 163 3.38 10.76 20.02
C GLU A 163 4.16 9.58 20.61
N VAL A 164 5.17 9.09 19.89
CA VAL A 164 6.09 8.06 20.41
C VAL A 164 6.78 8.59 21.67
N SER A 165 7.32 9.80 21.61
CA SER A 165 7.99 10.45 22.74
C SER A 165 7.06 10.68 23.92
N ALA A 166 5.83 11.15 23.67
CA ALA A 166 4.82 11.36 24.70
C ALA A 166 4.45 10.04 25.41
N ARG A 167 4.31 8.95 24.65
CA ARG A 167 4.03 7.61 25.20
C ARG A 167 5.19 7.05 26.02
N ALA A 168 6.43 7.28 25.59
CA ALA A 168 7.61 6.89 26.35
C ALA A 168 7.65 7.62 27.71
N LYS A 169 7.44 8.95 27.71
CA LYS A 169 7.35 9.76 28.94
C LYS A 169 6.26 9.28 29.89
N ALA A 170 5.05 9.03 29.38
CA ALA A 170 3.93 8.55 30.19
C ALA A 170 4.19 7.19 30.87
N ARG A 171 5.14 6.40 30.35
CA ARG A 171 5.55 5.10 30.91
C ARG A 171 6.84 5.14 31.71
N GLY A 172 7.43 6.33 31.92
CA GLY A 172 8.72 6.47 32.59
C GLY A 172 9.90 5.88 31.80
N LEU A 173 9.78 5.82 30.47
CA LEU A 173 10.81 5.30 29.56
C LEU A 173 11.65 6.41 28.91
N ALA A 174 11.50 7.67 29.35
CA ALA A 174 12.35 8.77 28.92
C ALA A 174 13.60 8.77 29.80
N GLY A 175 14.68 8.20 29.28
CA GLY A 175 15.98 8.09 29.94
C GLY A 175 17.08 8.36 28.95
#